data_AF-A0A6B2G9Y6-F1
#
_entry.id   AF-A0A6B2G9Y6-F1
#
_cell.length_a   1.000
_cell.length_b   1.000
_cell.length_c   1.000
_cell.angle_alpha   90.00
_cell.angle_beta   90.00
_cell.angle_gamma   90.00
#
_symmetry.space_group_name_H-M   'P 1'
#
loop_
_entity.id
_entity.type
_entity.pdbx_description
1 polymer ?
#
loop_
_entity_poly.entity_id
_entity_poly.type
_entity_poly.pdbx_seq_one_letter_code
_entity_poly.pdbx_strand_id
1 'polypeptide(L)'
;NDIHLLTNLLKIYIRDLSEPLITRKYHSIFLACGEKNDLARIYRLIDSLPIANRHTLAFLCIHFRKVARTHENLMDFKGLARILGPTIISHACLNPTNTQMYEDTRLQPILMELLFGISDDYWNVILSNTDTSHTANKNGI
;
A
#
# COMPACT_ATOMS: atom_id res chain seq x y z
N ASN A 1 18.65 4.64 -18.23
CA ASN A 1 17.71 5.79 -18.29
C ASN A 1 16.22 5.40 -18.33
N ASP A 2 15.85 4.12 -18.30
CA ASP A 2 14.42 3.69 -18.34
C ASP A 2 13.83 3.40 -16.94
N ILE A 3 14.65 2.88 -16.00
CA ILE A 3 14.19 2.49 -14.66
C ILE A 3 13.69 3.67 -13.80
N HIS A 4 14.29 4.85 -13.95
CA HIS A 4 13.84 6.07 -13.26
C HIS A 4 12.51 6.57 -13.83
N LEU A 5 12.28 6.38 -15.14
CA LEU A 5 11.02 6.73 -15.78
C LEU A 5 9.91 5.79 -15.32
N LEU A 6 10.14 4.47 -15.32
CA LEU A 6 9.19 3.47 -14.83
C LEU A 6 8.79 3.68 -13.36
N THR A 7 9.77 3.95 -12.50
CA THR A 7 9.48 4.25 -11.08
C THR A 7 8.75 5.57 -10.89
N ASN A 8 9.02 6.57 -11.73
CA ASN A 8 8.27 7.83 -11.71
C ASN A 8 6.84 7.66 -12.23
N LEU A 9 6.65 6.91 -13.32
CA LEU A 9 5.32 6.59 -13.87
C LEU A 9 4.46 5.84 -12.87
N LEU A 10 5.03 4.88 -12.14
CA LEU A 10 4.33 4.17 -11.07
C LEU A 10 3.86 5.13 -9.96
N LYS A 11 4.74 6.06 -9.54
CA LYS A 11 4.39 7.07 -8.54
C LYS A 11 3.28 8.00 -9.02
N ILE A 12 3.32 8.40 -10.28
CA ILE A 12 2.29 9.24 -10.90
C ILE A 12 0.97 8.47 -10.97
N TYR A 13 0.97 7.24 -11.47
CA TYR A 13 -0.24 6.42 -11.58
C TYR A 13 -0.95 6.23 -10.23
N ILE A 14 -0.20 5.91 -9.17
CA ILE A 14 -0.77 5.72 -7.83
C ILE A 14 -1.31 7.05 -7.26
N ARG A 15 -0.62 8.16 -7.51
CA ARG A 15 -1.04 9.49 -7.06
C ARG A 15 -2.29 9.99 -7.80
N ASP A 16 -2.44 9.63 -9.07
CA ASP A 16 -3.54 10.07 -9.93
C ASP A 16 -4.82 9.22 -9.73
N LEU A 17 -4.78 8.22 -8.85
CA LEU A 17 -5.98 7.55 -8.36
C LEU A 17 -6.93 8.56 -7.71
N SER A 18 -8.24 8.40 -7.93
CA SER A 18 -9.28 9.27 -7.35
C SER A 18 -9.28 9.26 -5.82
N GLU A 19 -8.77 8.20 -5.21
CA GLU A 19 -8.47 8.10 -3.78
C GLU A 19 -7.13 7.40 -3.53
N PRO A 20 -6.51 7.59 -2.35
CA PRO A 20 -5.27 6.90 -2.00
C PRO A 20 -5.44 5.37 -2.06
N LEU A 21 -4.35 4.65 -2.30
CA LEU A 21 -4.39 3.20 -2.46
C LEU A 21 -4.96 2.49 -1.22
N ILE A 22 -4.71 3.00 -0.01
CA ILE A 22 -5.30 2.45 1.23
C ILE A 22 -6.75 2.90 1.51
N THR A 23 -7.34 3.69 0.59
CA THR A 23 -8.64 4.39 0.68
C THR A 23 -8.73 5.46 1.77
N ARG A 24 -9.53 6.50 1.54
CA ARG A 24 -9.76 7.54 2.58
C ARG A 24 -10.52 6.98 3.78
N LYS A 25 -11.41 6.00 3.53
CA LYS A 25 -12.26 5.36 4.55
C LYS A 25 -11.46 4.75 5.71
N TYR A 26 -10.34 4.10 5.39
CA TYR A 26 -9.54 3.38 6.38
C TYR A 26 -8.25 4.12 6.79
N HIS A 27 -7.97 5.28 6.20
CA HIS A 27 -6.70 6.02 6.35
C HIS A 27 -6.29 6.24 7.80
N SER A 28 -7.15 6.87 8.61
CA SER A 28 -6.84 7.18 10.02
C SER A 28 -6.63 5.92 10.86
N ILE A 29 -7.38 4.85 10.56
CA ILE A 29 -7.26 3.57 11.28
C ILE A 29 -5.93 2.89 10.91
N PHE A 30 -5.56 2.91 9.64
CA PHE A 30 -4.28 2.39 9.16
C PHE A 30 -3.11 3.09 9.84
N LEU A 31 -3.09 4.42 9.89
CA LEU A 31 -2.03 5.18 10.55
C LEU A 31 -1.96 4.88 12.06
N ALA A 32 -3.10 4.83 12.74
CA ALA A 32 -3.15 4.49 14.16
C ALA A 32 -2.65 3.05 14.45
N CYS A 33 -2.92 2.09 13.54
CA CYS A 33 -2.39 0.74 13.67
C CYS A 33 -0.89 0.68 13.42
N GLY A 34 -0.39 1.45 12.45
CA GLY A 34 1.04 1.62 12.19
C GLY A 34 1.79 2.15 13.41
N GLU A 35 1.27 3.23 14.01
CA GLU A 35 1.86 3.81 15.22
C GLU A 35 1.88 2.85 16.42
N LYS A 36 0.82 2.05 16.58
CA LYS A 36 0.70 1.07 17.68
C LYS A 36 1.35 -0.28 17.37
N ASN A 37 1.89 -0.46 16.17
CA ASN A 37 2.41 -1.75 15.70
C ASN A 37 1.37 -2.90 15.78
N ASP A 38 0.09 -2.59 15.51
CA ASP A 38 -1.03 -3.54 15.61
C ASP A 38 -1.18 -4.36 14.31
N LEU A 39 -0.32 -5.37 14.13
CA LEU A 39 -0.31 -6.24 12.95
C LEU A 39 -1.65 -6.94 12.72
N ALA A 40 -2.28 -7.41 13.79
CA ALA A 40 -3.54 -8.17 13.71
C ALA A 40 -4.66 -7.32 13.09
N ARG A 41 -4.71 -6.03 13.43
CA ARG A 41 -5.67 -5.10 12.84
C ARG A 41 -5.28 -4.67 11.43
N ILE A 42 -3.98 -4.55 11.13
CA ILE A 42 -3.50 -4.30 9.76
C ILE A 42 -3.99 -5.38 8.79
N TYR A 43 -3.88 -6.67 9.14
CA TYR A 43 -4.37 -7.75 8.28
C TYR A 43 -5.87 -7.61 7.97
N ARG A 44 -6.69 -7.35 8.99
CA ARG A 44 -8.14 -7.14 8.79
C ARG A 44 -8.45 -5.92 7.91
N LEU A 45 -7.67 -4.85 8.03
CA LEU A 45 -7.84 -3.66 7.19
C LEU A 45 -7.47 -3.95 5.73
N ILE A 46 -6.39 -4.69 5.50
CA ILE A 46 -5.99 -5.13 4.16
C ILE A 46 -7.11 -5.95 3.52
N ASP A 47 -7.70 -6.90 4.25
CA ASP A 47 -8.82 -7.72 3.77
C ASP A 47 -10.07 -6.89 3.45
N SER A 48 -10.27 -5.78 4.18
CA SER A 48 -11.41 -4.86 4.02
C SER A 48 -11.25 -3.86 2.86
N LEU A 49 -10.08 -3.80 2.24
CA LEU A 49 -9.85 -2.97 1.05
C LEU A 49 -10.65 -3.52 -0.16
N PRO A 50 -11.09 -2.64 -1.08
CA PRO A 50 -11.57 -3.08 -2.38
C PRO A 50 -10.53 -3.98 -3.06
N ILE A 51 -10.99 -4.97 -3.83
CA ILE A 51 -10.14 -6.01 -4.44
C ILE A 51 -8.99 -5.39 -5.24
N ALA A 52 -9.27 -4.38 -6.07
CA ALA A 52 -8.27 -3.70 -6.88
C ALA A 52 -7.17 -3.04 -6.02
N ASN A 53 -7.56 -2.33 -4.96
CA ASN A 53 -6.64 -1.70 -4.02
C ASN A 53 -5.78 -2.75 -3.30
N ARG A 54 -6.40 -3.82 -2.80
CA ARG A 54 -5.72 -4.89 -2.08
C ARG A 54 -4.68 -5.59 -2.97
N HIS A 55 -5.04 -5.93 -4.20
CA HIS A 55 -4.15 -6.62 -5.14
C HIS A 55 -3.00 -5.71 -5.58
N THR A 56 -3.29 -4.44 -5.85
CA THR A 56 -2.27 -3.45 -6.20
C THR A 56 -1.29 -3.27 -5.03
N LEU A 57 -1.79 -3.13 -3.79
CA LEU A 57 -0.95 -3.04 -2.60
C LEU A 57 -0.06 -4.28 -2.44
N ALA A 58 -0.62 -5.48 -2.60
CA ALA A 58 0.13 -6.73 -2.50
C ALA A 58 1.28 -6.80 -3.53
N PHE A 59 1.00 -6.47 -4.79
CA PHE A 59 2.00 -6.43 -5.84
C PHE A 59 3.13 -5.44 -5.52
N LEU A 60 2.79 -4.23 -5.06
CA LEU A 60 3.77 -3.20 -4.71
C LEU A 60 4.63 -3.62 -3.52
N CYS A 61 4.03 -4.18 -2.47
CA CYS A 61 4.77 -4.65 -1.29
C CYS A 61 5.78 -5.73 -1.67
N ILE A 62 5.40 -6.73 -2.47
CA ILE A 62 6.33 -7.76 -2.97
C ILE A 62 7.44 -7.11 -3.82
N HIS A 63 7.07 -6.22 -4.74
CA HIS A 63 8.04 -5.59 -5.65
C HIS A 63 9.08 -4.78 -4.87
N PHE A 64 8.65 -3.88 -3.98
CA PHE A 64 9.57 -3.03 -3.23
C PHE A 64 10.39 -3.79 -2.19
N ARG A 65 9.87 -4.91 -1.65
CA ARG A 65 10.68 -5.82 -0.83
C ARG A 65 11.80 -6.47 -1.62
N LYS A 66 11.57 -6.85 -2.88
CA LYS A 66 12.63 -7.35 -3.78
C LYS A 66 13.65 -6.26 -4.07
N VAL A 67 13.19 -5.04 -4.38
CA VAL A 67 14.06 -3.87 -4.57
C VAL A 67 14.93 -3.68 -3.34
N ALA A 68 14.38 -3.55 -2.14
CA ALA A 68 15.14 -3.34 -0.89
C ALA A 68 16.23 -4.38 -0.60
N ARG A 69 16.07 -5.61 -1.12
CA ARG A 69 17.02 -6.73 -0.94
C ARG A 69 18.16 -6.72 -1.97
N THR A 70 18.04 -5.96 -3.05
CA THR A 70 19.07 -5.87 -4.08
C THR A 70 20.21 -4.97 -3.58
N HIS A 71 21.38 -5.56 -3.31
CA HIS A 71 22.55 -4.86 -2.75
C HIS A 71 23.05 -3.65 -3.56
N GLU A 72 22.74 -3.60 -4.86
CA GLU A 72 23.21 -2.54 -5.75
C GLU A 72 22.44 -1.21 -5.59
N ASN A 73 21.27 -1.19 -4.94
CA ASN A 73 20.38 -0.02 -5.02
C ASN A 73 20.51 1.01 -3.89
N LEU A 74 21.41 0.83 -2.91
CA LEU A 74 21.61 1.71 -1.75
C LEU A 74 20.34 2.10 -0.96
N MET A 75 19.18 1.49 -1.24
CA MET A 75 17.90 1.84 -0.66
C MET A 75 17.46 0.73 0.29
N ASP A 76 17.59 0.97 1.58
CA ASP A 76 17.03 0.11 2.61
C ASP A 76 15.50 0.27 2.69
N PHE A 77 14.87 -0.63 3.44
CA PHE A 77 13.42 -0.59 3.68
C PHE A 77 12.94 0.77 4.20
N LYS A 78 13.75 1.44 5.03
CA LYS A 78 13.44 2.75 5.59
C LYS A 78 13.46 3.85 4.54
N GLY A 79 14.44 3.84 3.64
CA GLY A 79 14.53 4.75 2.50
C GLY A 79 13.32 4.63 1.58
N LEU A 80 12.95 3.39 1.22
CA LEU A 80 11.76 3.15 0.41
C LEU A 80 10.47 3.55 1.11
N ALA A 81 10.34 3.27 2.41
CA ALA A 81 9.16 3.65 3.19
C ALA A 81 8.94 5.17 3.21
N ARG A 82 10.02 5.96 3.38
CA ARG A 82 9.94 7.43 3.31
C ARG A 82 9.49 7.95 1.95
N ILE A 83 9.97 7.33 0.87
CA ILE A 83 9.65 7.75 -0.50
C ILE A 83 8.23 7.35 -0.90
N LEU A 84 7.79 6.15 -0.48
CA LEU A 84 6.51 5.57 -0.92
C LEU A 84 5.33 5.91 -0.01
N GLY A 85 5.58 6.23 1.26
CA GLY A 85 4.55 6.61 2.22
C GLY A 85 3.61 7.70 1.69
N PRO A 86 4.11 8.87 1.26
CA PRO A 86 3.27 9.94 0.72
C PRO A 86 2.48 9.54 -0.53
N THR A 87 3.00 8.60 -1.33
CA THR A 87 2.36 8.16 -2.58
C THR A 87 1.27 7.12 -2.34
N ILE A 88 1.53 6.10 -1.52
CA ILE A 88 0.61 4.97 -1.30
C ILE A 88 -0.47 5.33 -0.27
N ILE A 89 -0.08 6.01 0.80
CA ILE A 89 -0.95 6.33 1.93
C ILE A 89 -1.63 7.69 1.73
N SER A 90 -0.85 8.69 1.28
CA SER A 90 -1.31 10.07 1.07
C SER A 90 -1.99 10.65 2.32
N HIS A 91 -2.85 11.66 2.12
CA HIS A 91 -3.63 12.31 3.18
C HIS A 91 -5.08 11.86 3.16
N ALA A 92 -5.72 11.89 4.34
CA ALA A 92 -7.13 11.51 4.50
C ALA A 92 -8.08 12.34 3.62
N CYS A 93 -7.75 13.60 3.33
CA CYS A 93 -8.54 14.51 2.48
C CYS A 93 -7.67 15.24 1.45
N LEU A 94 -8.30 15.93 0.50
CA LEU A 94 -7.60 16.68 -0.57
C LEU A 94 -6.90 17.94 -0.04
N ASN A 95 -7.49 18.59 0.96
CA ASN A 95 -6.99 19.82 1.55
C ASN A 95 -6.76 19.62 3.06
N PRO A 96 -5.73 18.86 3.46
CA PRO A 96 -5.41 18.66 4.86
C PRO A 96 -4.91 19.97 5.48
N THR A 97 -5.19 20.16 6.77
CA THR A 97 -4.57 21.24 7.55
C THR A 97 -3.07 20.98 7.72
N ASN A 98 -2.29 22.03 7.98
CA ASN A 98 -0.85 21.88 8.25
C ASN A 98 -0.58 20.83 9.35
N THR A 99 -1.35 20.85 10.44
CA THR A 99 -1.22 19.89 11.53
C THR A 99 -1.43 18.44 11.06
N GLN A 100 -2.48 18.19 10.27
CA GLN A 100 -2.73 16.87 9.70
C GLN A 100 -1.62 16.44 8.73
N MET A 101 -1.12 17.35 7.91
CA MET A 101 0.00 17.06 7.02
C MET A 101 1.25 16.63 7.81
N TYR A 102 1.58 17.33 8.89
CA TYR A 102 2.72 16.98 9.75
C TYR A 102 2.55 15.62 10.43
N GLU A 103 1.37 15.33 10.98
CA GLU A 103 1.07 14.05 11.61
C GLU A 103 1.13 12.89 10.61
N ASP A 104 0.44 13.03 9.47
CA ASP A 104 0.42 12.03 8.41
C ASP A 104 1.83 11.74 7.90
N THR A 105 2.60 12.79 7.57
CA THR A 105 3.96 12.66 7.03
C THR A 105 4.89 11.92 8.00
N ARG A 106 4.68 12.07 9.31
CA ARG A 106 5.44 11.34 10.34
C ARG A 106 5.06 9.86 10.41
N LEU A 107 3.77 9.54 10.24
CA LEU A 107 3.25 8.18 10.42
C LEU A 107 3.31 7.33 9.15
N GLN A 108 3.29 7.94 7.98
CA GLN A 108 3.32 7.25 6.68
C GLN A 108 4.52 6.29 6.52
N PRO A 109 5.78 6.67 6.84
CA PRO A 109 6.91 5.75 6.74
C PRO A 109 6.79 4.57 7.72
N ILE A 110 6.27 4.81 8.94
CA ILE A 110 6.09 3.78 9.96
C ILE A 110 5.11 2.71 9.46
N LEU A 111 3.97 3.14 8.92
CA LEU A 111 3.01 2.22 8.33
C LEU A 111 3.60 1.46 7.13
N MET A 112 4.36 2.13 6.26
CA MET A 112 5.01 1.46 5.13
C MET A 112 6.04 0.42 5.57
N GLU A 113 6.85 0.70 6.59
CA GLU A 113 7.77 -0.27 7.18
C GLU A 113 7.02 -1.49 7.72
N LEU A 114 5.87 -1.26 8.36
CA LEU A 114 5.01 -2.34 8.87
C LEU A 114 4.48 -3.23 7.74
N LEU A 115 3.98 -2.62 6.66
CA LEU A 115 3.51 -3.32 5.47
C LEU A 115 4.64 -4.09 4.77
N PHE A 116 5.85 -3.52 4.72
CA PHE A 116 7.02 -4.23 4.22
C PHE A 116 7.49 -5.35 5.14
N GLY A 117 7.18 -5.31 6.43
CA GLY A 117 7.46 -6.40 7.38
C GLY A 117 6.63 -7.66 7.14
N ILE A 118 5.49 -7.54 6.45
CA ILE A 118 4.63 -8.68 6.10
C ILE A 118 5.33 -9.58 5.07
N SER A 119 5.25 -10.91 5.26
CA SER A 119 5.92 -11.90 4.42
C SER A 119 5.38 -11.92 2.98
N ASP A 120 6.23 -12.35 2.04
CA ASP A 120 5.83 -12.50 0.64
C ASP A 120 4.72 -13.53 0.47
N ASP A 121 4.67 -14.57 1.31
CA ASP A 121 3.62 -15.60 1.27
C ASP A 121 2.22 -15.04 1.48
N TYR A 122 2.04 -14.14 2.45
CA TYR A 122 0.75 -13.48 2.69
C TYR A 122 0.29 -12.70 1.45
N TRP A 123 1.20 -11.92 0.86
CA TRP A 123 0.90 -11.14 -0.33
C TRP A 123 0.63 -12.03 -1.56
N ASN A 124 1.35 -13.14 -1.71
CA ASN A 124 1.13 -14.11 -2.79
C ASN A 124 -0.24 -14.77 -2.69
N VAL A 125 -0.72 -15.10 -1.48
CA VAL A 125 -2.07 -15.63 -1.26
C VAL A 125 -3.14 -14.64 -1.74
N ILE A 126 -2.96 -13.33 -1.50
CA ILE A 126 -3.86 -12.30 -2.03
C ILE A 126 -3.88 -12.32 -3.55
N LEU A 127 -2.72 -12.46 -4.19
CA LEU A 127 -2.60 -12.46 -5.66
C LEU A 127 -3.09 -13.76 -6.31
N SER A 128 -3.09 -14.89 -5.60
CA SER A 128 -3.57 -16.18 -6.13
C SER A 128 -5.08 -16.36 -6.07
N ASN A 129 -5.81 -15.56 -5.28
CA ASN A 129 -7.26 -15.71 -5.07
C ASN A 129 -8.12 -15.11 -6.20
N THR A 130 -7.68 -15.18 -7.46
CA THR A 130 -8.33 -14.52 -8.60
C THR A 130 -9.57 -15.20 -9.18
N ASP A 131 -9.98 -16.39 -8.72
CA ASP A 131 -10.86 -17.26 -9.53
C ASP A 131 -12.29 -17.54 -9.01
N THR A 132 -12.87 -16.79 -8.05
CA THR A 132 -14.18 -17.23 -7.48
C THR A 132 -15.40 -16.32 -7.64
N SER A 133 -15.36 -15.23 -8.41
CA SER A 133 -16.50 -14.30 -8.50
C SER A 133 -17.07 -14.05 -9.90
N HIS A 134 -16.74 -14.85 -10.93
CA HIS A 134 -17.30 -14.69 -12.29
C HIS A 134 -18.12 -15.87 -12.84
N THR A 135 -18.39 -16.93 -12.07
CA THR A 135 -19.21 -18.07 -12.53
C THR A 135 -20.58 -18.21 -11.86
N ALA A 136 -20.96 -17.35 -10.91
CA ALA A 136 -22.25 -17.43 -10.22
C ALA A 136 -23.32 -16.48 -10.81
N ASN A 137 -23.46 -16.40 -12.14
CA ASN A 137 -24.69 -15.82 -12.75
C ASN A 137 -24.96 -16.32 -14.17
N LYS A 138 -24.87 -17.63 -14.39
CA LYS A 138 -25.51 -18.32 -15.53
C LYS A 138 -26.01 -19.65 -15.04
N ASN A 139 -27.22 -19.68 -14.48
CA ASN A 139 -28.18 -20.79 -14.46
C ASN A 139 -29.33 -20.42 -13.51
N GLY A 140 -30.27 -19.63 -14.03
CA GLY A 140 -31.60 -19.47 -13.49
C GLY A 140 -32.56 -19.46 -14.68
N ILE A 141 -33.02 -20.66 -15.03
CA ILE A 141 -34.17 -20.90 -15.90
C ILE A 141 -35.41 -20.43 -15.13
#